data_AF-A0A8S1HK43-F1
#
_entry.id   AF-A0A8S1HK43-F1
#
_cell.length_a   1.000
_cell.length_b   1.000
_cell.length_c   1.000
_cell.angle_alpha   90.00
_cell.angle_beta   90.00
_cell.angle_gamma   90.00
#
_symmetry.space_group_name_H-M   'P 1'
#
loop_
_entity.id
_entity.type
_entity.pdbx_description
1 polymer ?
#
loop_
_entity_poly.entity_id
_entity_poly.type
_entity_poly.pdbx_seq_one_letter_code
_entity_poly.pdbx_strand_id
1 'polypeptide(L)'
;MCSNFSDSSFFSRPTCFSTTLIIFPVCVCHLFTSKISVRSLYGNSWIGMSFKWPWQYDFPPFFTLQKTLVTRDKQLEAWARLVVDYTQFHKVYTLDVNEVTNSELFSNTKLNRRLPPDGVKAVFEYLEQKKWVFFFVFL
;
A
#
# COMPACT_ATOMS: atom_id res chain seq x y z
N MET A 1 27.81 34.35 -39.26
CA MET A 1 26.97 33.17 -39.57
C MET A 1 26.66 32.47 -38.25
N CYS A 2 25.56 32.88 -37.60
CA CYS A 2 24.39 32.04 -37.29
C CYS A 2 24.71 31.01 -36.18
N SER A 3 24.37 31.17 -34.90
CA SER A 3 23.09 31.37 -34.19
C SER A 3 22.78 30.14 -33.33
N ASN A 4 22.41 30.40 -32.07
CA ASN A 4 21.76 29.56 -31.05
C ASN A 4 21.01 28.30 -31.54
N PHE A 5 20.97 27.23 -30.74
CA PHE A 5 19.70 26.68 -30.27
C PHE A 5 19.83 25.73 -29.06
N SER A 6 18.81 25.80 -28.22
CA SER A 6 18.59 25.10 -26.96
C SER A 6 18.01 23.69 -27.15
N ASP A 7 17.99 22.97 -26.02
CA ASP A 7 16.88 22.13 -25.55
C ASP A 7 16.80 20.63 -25.90
N SER A 8 16.92 19.88 -24.81
CA SER A 8 15.98 18.90 -24.26
C SER A 8 15.43 17.76 -25.12
N SER A 9 15.62 16.57 -24.53
CA SER A 9 14.64 15.49 -24.38
C SER A 9 14.47 14.47 -25.51
N PHE A 10 14.10 13.27 -25.02
CA PHE A 10 13.32 12.24 -25.69
C PHE A 10 14.05 11.09 -26.42
N PHE A 11 13.96 9.93 -25.75
CA PHE A 11 13.58 8.64 -26.30
C PHE A 11 14.52 7.96 -27.30
N SER A 12 15.07 6.82 -26.89
CA SER A 12 15.32 5.72 -27.81
C SER A 12 15.06 4.39 -27.13
N ARG A 13 14.15 3.65 -27.76
CA ARG A 13 13.68 2.29 -27.47
C ARG A 13 14.79 1.25 -27.84
N PRO A 14 14.58 -0.05 -27.58
CA PRO A 14 15.63 -1.03 -27.33
C PRO A 14 16.17 -1.69 -28.60
N THR A 15 17.37 -2.24 -28.50
CA THR A 15 17.88 -3.27 -29.43
C THR A 15 18.29 -4.50 -28.63
N CYS A 16 17.73 -5.64 -29.01
CA CYS A 16 18.06 -6.96 -28.50
C CYS A 16 19.31 -7.54 -29.18
N PHE A 17 19.80 -8.61 -28.56
CA PHE A 17 20.74 -9.64 -29.04
C PHE A 17 22.24 -9.36 -28.93
N SER A 18 22.87 -9.97 -27.93
CA SER A 18 23.89 -10.96 -28.24
C SER A 18 24.12 -11.94 -27.08
N THR A 19 23.89 -13.21 -27.43
CA THR A 19 24.30 -14.45 -26.80
C THR A 19 25.54 -14.34 -25.91
N THR A 20 25.35 -14.44 -24.59
CA THR A 20 26.38 -14.98 -23.70
C THR A 20 25.67 -15.80 -22.64
N LEU A 21 25.94 -17.11 -22.67
CA LEU A 21 25.58 -18.09 -21.66
C LEU A 21 26.20 -17.68 -20.33
N ILE A 22 25.43 -16.94 -19.53
CA ILE A 22 25.63 -16.86 -18.08
C ILE A 22 24.47 -17.63 -17.49
N ILE A 23 24.73 -18.87 -17.10
CA ILE A 23 23.88 -19.59 -16.16
C ILE A 23 24.00 -18.80 -14.85
N PHE A 24 23.06 -17.88 -14.60
CA PHE A 24 22.84 -17.28 -13.29
C PHE A 24 22.09 -18.32 -12.44
N PRO A 25 22.67 -18.91 -11.39
CA PRO A 25 21.93 -19.74 -10.47
C PRO A 25 21.65 -18.92 -9.21
N VAL A 26 20.86 -17.87 -9.30
CA VAL A 26 20.29 -17.21 -8.10
C VAL A 26 19.06 -16.36 -8.42
N CYS A 27 17.92 -16.81 -7.91
CA CYS A 27 16.85 -15.99 -7.36
C CYS A 27 16.14 -14.97 -8.29
N VAL A 28 15.36 -15.46 -9.26
CA VAL A 28 14.19 -14.70 -9.76
C VAL A 28 13.04 -14.69 -8.73
N CYS A 29 13.20 -15.33 -7.56
CA CYS A 29 12.12 -15.53 -6.59
C CYS A 29 11.87 -14.38 -5.61
N HIS A 30 12.60 -13.25 -5.65
CA HIS A 30 12.54 -12.25 -4.56
C HIS A 30 11.98 -10.88 -4.92
N LEU A 31 11.31 -10.73 -6.06
CA LEU A 31 10.61 -9.49 -6.39
C LEU A 31 9.20 -9.76 -6.92
N PHE A 32 8.45 -10.63 -6.26
CA PHE A 32 7.00 -10.41 -6.19
C PHE A 32 6.81 -9.25 -5.21
N THR A 33 7.10 -8.02 -5.66
CA THR A 33 6.99 -6.86 -4.79
C THR A 33 5.53 -6.76 -4.39
N SER A 34 5.22 -7.00 -3.12
CA SER A 34 3.92 -6.82 -2.48
C SER A 34 3.58 -5.33 -2.34
N LYS A 35 3.87 -4.56 -3.39
CA LYS A 35 3.71 -3.11 -3.45
C LYS A 35 2.31 -2.78 -3.96
N ILE A 36 1.52 -2.21 -3.07
CA ILE A 36 0.14 -1.83 -3.31
C ILE A 36 0.11 -0.32 -3.53
N SER A 37 -0.48 0.13 -4.64
CA SER A 37 -0.70 1.57 -4.82
C SER A 37 -2.08 1.97 -4.32
N VAL A 38 -2.11 2.96 -3.42
CA VAL A 38 -3.34 3.43 -2.79
C VAL A 38 -3.82 4.70 -3.50
N ARG A 39 -5.04 4.65 -4.05
CA ARG A 39 -5.68 5.80 -4.71
C ARG A 39 -6.92 6.18 -3.91
N SER A 40 -6.87 7.33 -3.24
CA SER A 40 -8.06 7.87 -2.57
C SER A 40 -9.15 8.26 -3.57
N LEU A 41 -10.40 7.94 -3.24
CA LEU A 41 -11.59 8.30 -4.02
C LEU A 41 -12.43 9.39 -3.34
N TYR A 42 -12.06 9.86 -2.14
CA TYR A 42 -12.85 10.80 -1.36
C TYR A 42 -12.00 11.98 -0.87
N GLY A 43 -12.58 13.17 -0.90
CA GLY A 43 -11.96 14.41 -0.42
C GLY A 43 -11.59 14.29 1.07
N ASN A 44 -10.33 14.52 1.36
CA ASN A 44 -9.71 14.44 2.66
C ASN A 44 -10.23 15.54 3.61
N SER A 45 -10.87 15.16 4.72
CA SER A 45 -11.35 16.06 5.79
C SER A 45 -10.29 16.27 6.91
N TRP A 46 -9.02 16.42 6.54
CA TRP A 46 -7.95 16.72 7.51
C TRP A 46 -8.07 18.18 7.95
N ILE A 47 -8.81 18.43 9.02
CA ILE A 47 -8.83 19.69 9.76
C ILE A 47 -7.54 19.83 10.58
N GLY A 48 -6.42 20.17 9.93
CA GLY A 48 -5.15 20.54 10.57
C GLY A 48 -3.93 19.67 10.26
N MET A 49 -2.76 20.11 10.71
CA MET A 49 -1.42 19.52 10.46
C MET A 49 -1.18 18.15 11.12
N SER A 50 -2.20 17.48 11.65
CA SER A 50 -2.09 16.23 12.42
C SER A 50 -3.12 15.19 12.00
N PHE A 51 -2.68 13.93 11.91
CA PHE A 51 -3.57 12.80 11.64
C PHE A 51 -4.49 12.53 12.83
N LYS A 52 -5.79 12.40 12.58
CA LYS A 52 -6.78 12.06 13.60
C LYS A 52 -7.16 10.59 13.50
N TRP A 53 -6.79 9.82 14.52
CA TRP A 53 -7.17 8.41 14.61
C TRP A 53 -8.70 8.27 14.82
N PRO A 54 -9.34 7.29 14.15
CA PRO A 54 -10.75 7.01 14.36
C PRO A 54 -10.95 6.30 15.70
N TRP A 55 -12.13 6.44 16.31
CA TRP A 55 -12.43 5.84 17.61
C TRP A 55 -12.31 4.30 17.62
N GLN A 56 -12.51 3.66 16.46
CA GLN A 56 -12.33 2.21 16.29
C GLN A 56 -10.89 1.77 16.57
N TYR A 57 -9.91 2.64 16.35
CA TYR A 57 -8.49 2.34 16.61
C TYR A 57 -8.19 2.21 18.11
N ASP A 58 -8.98 2.85 18.97
CA ASP A 58 -8.89 2.71 20.43
C ASP A 58 -9.78 1.57 20.98
N PHE A 59 -10.47 0.83 20.10
CA PHE A 59 -11.34 -0.27 20.47
C PHE A 59 -10.59 -1.62 20.39
N PRO A 60 -10.30 -2.32 21.51
CA PRO A 60 -9.48 -3.54 21.48
C PRO A 60 -9.95 -4.66 20.53
N PRO A 61 -11.27 -4.92 20.36
CA PRO A 61 -11.77 -5.93 19.42
C PRO A 61 -11.47 -5.60 17.95
N PHE A 62 -11.14 -4.34 17.62
CA PHE A 62 -10.85 -3.91 16.26
C PHE A 62 -9.58 -4.58 15.68
N PHE A 63 -8.62 -4.94 16.54
CA PHE A 63 -7.40 -5.67 16.19
C PHE A 63 -7.57 -7.20 16.15
N THR A 64 -8.79 -7.70 16.37
CA THR A 64 -9.10 -9.14 16.28
C THR A 64 -10.10 -9.37 15.17
N LEU A 65 -9.76 -10.25 14.21
CA LEU A 65 -10.64 -10.56 13.09
C LEU A 65 -11.95 -11.18 13.60
N GLN A 66 -13.08 -10.54 13.27
CA GLN A 66 -14.38 -10.99 13.74
C GLN A 66 -14.83 -12.27 13.01
N LYS A 67 -15.47 -13.19 13.75
CA LYS A 67 -15.99 -14.46 13.18
C LYS A 67 -17.27 -14.24 12.37
N THR A 68 -18.10 -13.31 12.81
CA THR A 68 -19.38 -13.00 12.17
C THR A 68 -19.14 -12.21 10.87
N LEU A 69 -19.64 -12.72 9.74
CA LEU A 69 -19.40 -12.13 8.41
C LEU A 69 -19.82 -10.66 8.32
N VAL A 70 -21.01 -10.31 8.82
CA VAL A 70 -21.54 -8.94 8.79
C VAL A 70 -20.65 -7.98 9.59
N THR A 71 -20.22 -8.39 10.78
CA THR A 71 -19.34 -7.56 11.63
C THR A 71 -17.95 -7.47 11.04
N ARG A 72 -17.45 -8.57 10.46
CA ARG A 72 -16.16 -8.62 9.78
C ARG A 72 -16.13 -7.69 8.57
N ASP A 73 -17.19 -7.66 7.77
CA ASP A 73 -17.30 -6.75 6.63
C ASP A 73 -17.20 -5.27 7.06
N LYS A 74 -17.97 -4.89 8.10
CA LYS A 74 -17.89 -3.53 8.69
C LYS A 74 -16.51 -3.23 9.28
N GLN A 75 -15.87 -4.22 9.92
CA GLN A 75 -14.52 -4.09 10.45
C GLN A 75 -13.51 -3.83 9.32
N LEU A 76 -13.55 -4.62 8.25
CA LEU A 76 -12.66 -4.49 7.09
C LEU A 76 -12.91 -3.16 6.36
N GLU A 77 -14.15 -2.72 6.27
CA GLU A 77 -14.50 -1.40 5.73
C GLU A 77 -13.86 -0.25 6.54
N ALA A 78 -13.93 -0.32 7.87
CA ALA A 78 -13.30 0.67 8.73
C ALA A 78 -11.77 0.65 8.62
N TRP A 79 -11.16 -0.55 8.53
CA TRP A 79 -9.73 -0.70 8.27
C TRP A 79 -9.33 -0.12 6.90
N ALA A 80 -10.08 -0.40 5.84
CA ALA A 80 -9.83 0.11 4.50
C ALA A 80 -9.82 1.65 4.49
N ARG A 81 -10.80 2.28 5.14
CA ARG A 81 -10.86 3.74 5.31
C ARG A 81 -9.64 4.27 6.04
N LEU A 82 -9.30 3.66 7.18
CA LEU A 82 -8.12 4.05 7.97
C LEU A 82 -6.82 3.98 7.16
N VAL A 83 -6.61 2.92 6.38
CA VAL A 83 -5.42 2.74 5.53
C VAL A 83 -5.34 3.84 4.46
N VAL A 84 -6.43 4.09 3.74
CA VAL A 84 -6.51 5.12 2.70
C VAL A 84 -6.28 6.52 3.28
N ASP A 85 -6.81 6.77 4.45
CA ASP A 85 -6.67 8.03 5.15
C ASP A 85 -5.24 8.28 5.65
N TYR A 86 -4.64 7.27 6.27
CA TYR A 86 -3.26 7.31 6.77
C TYR A 86 -2.26 7.52 5.62
N THR A 87 -2.40 6.76 4.54
CA THR A 87 -1.54 6.88 3.37
C THR A 87 -1.61 8.25 2.71
N GLN A 88 -2.80 8.85 2.63
CA GLN A 88 -2.96 10.23 2.15
C GLN A 88 -2.25 11.24 3.04
N PHE A 89 -2.41 11.13 4.36
CA PHE A 89 -1.79 12.07 5.30
C PHE A 89 -0.27 12.01 5.24
N HIS A 90 0.30 10.80 5.20
CA HIS A 90 1.75 10.59 5.11
C HIS A 90 2.30 10.72 3.67
N LYS A 91 1.44 11.00 2.66
CA LYS A 91 1.79 11.08 1.23
C LYS A 91 2.50 9.83 0.71
N VAL A 92 2.09 8.66 1.22
CA VAL A 92 2.61 7.35 0.83
C VAL A 92 1.69 6.77 -0.23
N TYR A 93 2.18 6.66 -1.47
CA TYR A 93 1.39 6.14 -2.60
C TYR A 93 1.63 4.66 -2.88
N THR A 94 2.62 4.05 -2.23
CA THR A 94 3.01 2.65 -2.37
C THR A 94 3.26 2.06 -0.99
N LEU A 95 2.59 0.94 -0.68
CA LEU A 95 2.76 0.21 0.57
C LEU A 95 3.30 -1.18 0.29
N ASP A 96 4.33 -1.61 1.03
CA ASP A 96 4.73 -3.00 1.09
C ASP A 96 4.02 -3.70 2.26
N VAL A 97 3.31 -4.79 1.99
CA VAL A 97 2.58 -5.58 3.01
C VAL A 97 3.49 -6.04 4.16
N ASN A 98 4.75 -6.38 3.89
CA ASN A 98 5.68 -6.86 4.92
C ASN A 98 6.16 -5.73 5.83
N GLU A 99 6.42 -4.55 5.24
CA GLU A 99 6.88 -3.38 5.98
C GLU A 99 5.76 -2.78 6.83
N VAL A 100 4.57 -2.62 6.24
CA VAL A 100 3.43 -1.98 6.88
C VAL A 100 2.88 -2.79 8.05
N THR A 101 3.03 -4.12 8.05
CA THR A 101 2.59 -4.98 9.16
C THR A 101 3.19 -4.58 10.50
N ASN A 102 4.41 -4.03 10.51
CA ASN A 102 5.10 -3.58 11.73
C ASN A 102 4.90 -2.07 12.02
N SER A 103 4.19 -1.35 11.17
CA SER A 103 3.95 0.09 11.32
C SER A 103 2.86 0.40 12.35
N GLU A 104 2.79 1.66 12.77
CA GLU A 104 1.74 2.17 13.65
C GLU A 104 0.32 2.03 13.06
N LEU A 105 0.20 1.81 11.76
CA LEU A 105 -1.08 1.57 11.10
C LEU A 105 -1.78 0.32 11.63
N PHE A 106 -1.05 -0.78 11.79
CA PHE A 106 -1.60 -2.07 12.25
C PHE A 106 -1.21 -2.44 13.68
N SER A 107 -0.36 -1.63 14.32
CA SER A 107 0.12 -1.83 15.69
C SER A 107 -0.18 -0.60 16.53
N ASN A 108 -1.07 -0.75 17.52
CA ASN A 108 -1.37 0.28 18.50
C ASN A 108 -0.56 0.02 19.79
N THR A 109 0.48 0.83 19.98
CA THR A 109 1.35 0.77 21.16
C THR A 109 0.63 1.15 22.45
N LYS A 110 -0.39 2.01 22.40
CA LYS A 110 -1.17 2.43 23.59
C LYS A 110 -2.02 1.29 24.14
N LEU A 111 -2.57 0.46 23.25
CA LEU A 111 -3.36 -0.71 23.63
C LEU A 111 -2.52 -1.99 23.77
N ASN A 112 -1.24 -1.95 23.38
CA ASN A 112 -0.38 -3.12 23.24
C ASN A 112 -1.03 -4.23 22.39
N ARG A 113 -1.66 -3.83 21.28
CA ARG A 113 -2.36 -4.72 20.35
C ARG A 113 -1.87 -4.49 18.92
N ARG A 114 -1.78 -5.59 18.17
CA ARG A 114 -1.46 -5.59 16.74
C ARG A 114 -2.41 -6.51 15.99
N LEU A 115 -2.72 -6.15 14.75
CA LEU A 115 -3.48 -7.01 13.85
C LEU A 115 -2.56 -8.16 13.40
N PRO A 116 -2.99 -9.44 13.48
CA PRO A 116 -2.20 -10.55 12.98
C PRO A 116 -2.02 -10.44 11.45
N PRO A 117 -0.97 -11.05 10.88
CA PRO A 117 -0.68 -10.97 9.45
C PRO A 117 -1.86 -11.47 8.58
N ASP A 118 -2.61 -12.45 9.06
CA ASP A 118 -3.82 -12.94 8.36
C ASP A 118 -4.91 -11.87 8.29
N GLY A 119 -5.07 -11.06 9.35
CA GLY A 119 -5.98 -9.93 9.36
C GLY A 119 -5.51 -8.81 8.43
N VAL A 120 -4.21 -8.54 8.39
CA VAL A 120 -3.61 -7.55 7.47
C VAL A 120 -3.86 -7.95 6.01
N LYS A 121 -3.64 -9.22 5.67
CA LYS A 121 -3.96 -9.76 4.34
C LYS A 121 -5.44 -9.59 3.99
N ALA A 122 -6.35 -9.92 4.91
CA ALA A 122 -7.79 -9.75 4.70
C ALA A 122 -8.20 -8.28 4.44
N VAL A 123 -7.54 -7.32 5.09
CA VAL A 123 -7.75 -5.88 4.83
C VAL A 123 -7.32 -5.53 3.40
N PHE A 124 -6.17 -6.01 2.95
CA PHE A 124 -5.68 -5.75 1.59
C PHE A 124 -6.52 -6.44 0.51
N GLU A 125 -6.95 -7.69 0.73
CA GLU A 125 -7.89 -8.39 -0.14
C GLU A 125 -9.22 -7.64 -0.25
N TYR A 126 -9.72 -7.09 0.87
CA TYR A 126 -10.94 -6.28 0.87
C TYR A 126 -10.77 -4.97 0.09
N LEU A 127 -9.62 -4.30 0.26
CA LEU A 127 -9.27 -3.09 -0.49
C LEU A 127 -9.21 -3.36 -2.00
N GLU A 128 -8.66 -4.50 -2.42
CA GLU A 128 -8.62 -4.95 -3.82
C GLU A 128 -10.04 -5.17 -4.37
N GLN A 129 -10.88 -5.91 -3.63
CA GLN A 129 -12.26 -6.21 -4.03
C GLN A 129 -13.10 -4.93 -4.20
N LYS A 130 -12.91 -3.94 -3.33
CA LYS A 130 -13.62 -2.65 -3.40
C LYS A 130 -13.02 -1.70 -4.44
N LYS A 131 -11.89 -2.04 -5.07
CA LYS A 131 -11.14 -1.20 -6.03
C LYS A 131 -10.70 0.15 -5.44
N TRP A 132 -10.43 0.18 -4.13
CA TRP A 132 -9.86 1.36 -3.45
C TRP A 132 -8.34 1.44 -3.62
N VAL A 133 -7.71 0.32 -3.96
CA VAL A 133 -6.28 0.20 -4.28
C VAL A 133 -6.12 -0.51 -5.61
N PHE A 134 -5.01 -0.25 -6.28
CA PHE A 134 -4.57 -1.02 -7.43
C PHE A 134 -3.28 -1.76 -7.05
N PHE A 135 -3.31 -3.08 -7.17
CA PHE A 135 -2.09 -3.88 -7.09
C PHE A 135 -1.30 -3.66 -8.38
N PHE A 136 -0.08 -3.13 -8.27
CA PHE A 136 0.85 -3.10 -9.39
C PHE A 136 1.73 -4.34 -9.30
N VAL A 137 1.36 -5.37 -10.06
CA VAL A 137 2.33 -6.41 -10.42
C VAL A 137 3.21 -5.79 -11.51
N PHE A 138 4.40 -5.30 -11.12
CA PHE A 138 5.43 -4.98 -12.11
C PHE A 138 5.88 -6.31 -12.73
N LEU A 139 5.42 -6.57 -13.96
CA LEU A 139 5.97 -7.59 -14.86
C LEU A 139 7.26 -7.09 -15.51
#